data_AF-A0A951MTM2-F1
#
_entry.id   AF-A0A951MTM2-F1
#
_cell.length_a   1.000
_cell.length_b   1.000
_cell.length_c   1.000
_cell.angle_alpha   90.00
_cell.angle_beta   90.00
_cell.angle_gamma   90.00
#
_symmetry.space_group_name_H-M   'P 1'
#
loop_
_entity.id
_entity.type
_entity.pdbx_description
1 polymer ?
#
loop_
_entity_poly.entity_id
_entity_poly.type
_entity_poly.pdbx_seq_one_letter_code
_entity_poly.pdbx_strand_id
1 'polypeptide(L)'
;MAEHPGTDPYLAEVNRYHRQEEARHLSFAWSLLPELLGRAPRRERFLVRHLVPLVIEVMFDSLVHPGVYRRVGLAGWATWWKVKRSPRRLALRYQAPTPVLEAALAAGAFGRRGRVPRSWRRLVGAGCDSS
;
A
#
# COMPACT_ATOMS: atom_id res chain seq x y z
N MET A 1 -7.96 -8.28 11.49
CA MET A 1 -9.13 -7.74 12.23
C MET A 1 -10.42 -8.43 11.83
N ALA A 2 -10.71 -8.62 10.54
CA ALA A 2 -11.98 -9.23 10.10
C ALA A 2 -12.23 -10.70 10.57
N GLU A 3 -11.19 -11.45 10.92
CA GLU A 3 -11.27 -12.91 11.17
C GLU A 3 -10.70 -13.33 12.54
N HIS A 4 -10.28 -12.38 13.39
CA HIS A 4 -9.76 -12.75 14.71
C HIS A 4 -10.93 -13.08 15.66
N PRO A 5 -10.91 -14.21 16.38
CA PRO A 5 -12.06 -14.69 17.17
C PRO A 5 -12.46 -13.75 18.32
N GLY A 6 -11.55 -12.90 18.78
CA GLY A 6 -11.84 -11.85 19.78
C GLY A 6 -12.33 -10.51 19.20
N THR A 7 -12.64 -10.44 17.91
CA THR A 7 -13.19 -9.21 17.29
C THR A 7 -14.69 -9.16 17.53
N ASP A 8 -15.20 -7.99 17.87
CA ASP A 8 -16.64 -7.75 17.95
C ASP A 8 -17.35 -8.25 16.67
N PRO A 9 -18.44 -9.03 16.78
CA PRO A 9 -19.10 -9.64 15.62
C PRO A 9 -19.58 -8.62 14.57
N TYR A 10 -20.07 -7.46 15.01
CA TYR A 10 -20.50 -6.38 14.12
C TYR A 10 -19.30 -5.79 13.37
N LEU A 11 -18.18 -5.53 14.06
CA LEU A 11 -16.94 -5.10 13.39
C LEU A 11 -16.42 -6.14 12.39
N ALA A 12 -16.57 -7.44 12.68
CA ALA A 12 -16.17 -8.50 11.76
C ALA A 12 -17.07 -8.52 10.50
N GLU A 13 -18.37 -8.27 10.64
CA GLU A 13 -19.31 -8.17 9.53
C GLU A 13 -19.05 -6.93 8.66
N VAL A 14 -18.89 -5.75 9.27
CA VAL A 14 -18.56 -4.51 8.55
C VAL A 14 -17.25 -4.66 7.78
N ASN A 15 -16.22 -5.26 8.40
CA ASN A 15 -14.95 -5.52 7.70
C ASN A 15 -15.10 -6.53 6.55
N ARG A 16 -16.01 -7.51 6.64
CA ARG A 16 -16.29 -8.43 5.54
C ARG A 16 -16.97 -7.70 4.39
N TYR A 17 -18.01 -6.93 4.68
CA TYR A 17 -18.70 -6.12 3.67
C TYR A 17 -17.75 -5.11 3.00
N HIS A 18 -16.93 -4.40 3.79
CA HIS A 18 -15.95 -3.46 3.27
C HIS A 18 -14.94 -4.12 2.34
N ARG A 19 -14.38 -5.28 2.72
CA ARG A 19 -13.47 -6.04 1.85
C ARG A 19 -14.12 -6.44 0.51
N GLN A 20 -15.41 -6.79 0.52
CA GLN A 20 -16.15 -7.11 -0.71
C GLN A 20 -16.33 -5.88 -1.59
N GLU A 21 -16.64 -4.71 -1.01
CA GLU A 21 -16.74 -3.45 -1.77
C GLU A 21 -15.38 -3.02 -2.34
N GLU A 22 -14.32 -3.06 -1.54
CA GLU A 22 -12.96 -2.75 -1.98
C GLU A 22 -12.51 -3.69 -3.11
N ALA A 23 -12.87 -4.97 -3.07
CA ALA A 23 -12.58 -5.92 -4.14
C ALA A 23 -13.28 -5.52 -5.47
N ARG A 24 -14.50 -4.99 -5.40
CA ARG A 24 -15.21 -4.45 -6.58
C ARG A 24 -14.51 -3.20 -7.12
N HIS A 25 -14.14 -2.26 -6.25
CA HIS A 25 -13.40 -1.07 -6.65
C HIS A 25 -12.04 -1.41 -7.30
N LEU A 26 -11.30 -2.36 -6.72
CA LEU A 26 -10.02 -2.82 -7.26
C LEU A 26 -10.19 -3.50 -8.62
N SER A 27 -11.18 -4.38 -8.75
CA SER A 27 -11.47 -5.06 -10.02
C SER A 27 -11.81 -4.07 -11.13
N PHE A 28 -12.60 -3.04 -10.82
CA PHE A 28 -12.89 -1.94 -11.74
C PHE A 28 -11.63 -1.12 -12.08
N ALA A 29 -10.80 -0.78 -11.09
CA ALA A 29 -9.58 -0.04 -11.33
C ALA A 29 -8.59 -0.84 -12.21
N TRP A 30 -8.47 -2.14 -11.98
CA TRP A 30 -7.58 -3.02 -12.75
C TRP A 30 -8.06 -3.24 -14.19
N SER A 31 -9.36 -3.31 -14.44
CA SER A 31 -9.88 -3.45 -15.81
C SER A 31 -9.60 -2.23 -16.69
N LEU A 32 -9.58 -1.03 -16.09
CA LEU A 32 -9.33 0.23 -16.80
C LEU A 32 -7.84 0.58 -16.92
N LEU A 33 -6.99 0.05 -16.05
CA LEU A 33 -5.59 0.45 -15.92
C LEU A 33 -4.79 0.37 -17.24
N PRO A 34 -4.87 -0.73 -18.03
CA PRO A 34 -4.12 -0.85 -19.28
C PRO A 34 -4.53 0.18 -20.33
N GLU A 35 -5.83 0.46 -20.44
CA GLU A 35 -6.38 1.44 -21.38
C GLU A 35 -5.94 2.86 -21.02
N LEU A 36 -6.07 3.23 -19.73
CA LEU A 36 -5.66 4.53 -19.22
C LEU A 36 -4.15 4.75 -19.39
N LEU A 37 -3.32 3.77 -19.01
CA LEU A 37 -1.88 3.88 -19.18
C LEU A 37 -1.47 3.87 -20.65
N GLY A 38 -2.18 3.14 -21.52
CA GLY A 38 -1.99 3.14 -22.96
C GLY A 38 -2.08 4.55 -23.55
N ARG A 39 -3.09 5.32 -23.14
CA ARG A 39 -3.33 6.70 -23.57
C ARG A 39 -2.57 7.76 -22.76
N ALA A 40 -2.03 7.39 -21.60
CA ALA A 40 -1.38 8.33 -20.69
C ALA A 40 -0.12 8.98 -21.30
N PRO A 41 -0.01 10.32 -21.26
CA PRO A 41 1.19 11.03 -21.65
C PRO A 41 2.39 10.66 -20.77
N ARG A 42 3.60 10.92 -21.28
CA ARG A 42 4.86 10.58 -20.59
C ARG A 42 4.93 11.11 -19.14
N ARG A 43 4.33 12.27 -18.87
CA ARG A 43 4.27 12.87 -17.52
C ARG A 43 3.49 12.01 -16.52
N GLU A 44 2.34 11.46 -16.92
CA GLU A 44 1.51 10.64 -16.04
C GLU A 44 2.17 9.29 -15.78
N ARG A 45 2.79 8.71 -16.81
CA ARG A 45 3.65 7.52 -16.64
C ARG A 45 4.82 7.79 -15.70
N PHE A 46 5.42 8.99 -15.75
CA PHE A 46 6.46 9.39 -14.80
C PHE A 46 5.92 9.49 -13.37
N LEU A 47 4.73 10.06 -13.16
CA LEU A 47 4.08 10.12 -11.85
C LEU A 47 3.80 8.71 -11.29
N VAL A 48 3.27 7.80 -12.11
CA VAL A 48 3.07 6.38 -11.71
C VAL A 48 4.40 5.72 -11.34
N ARG A 49 5.46 6.03 -12.08
CA ARG A 49 6.79 5.47 -11.88
C ARG A 49 7.46 5.94 -10.58
N HIS A 50 7.26 7.20 -10.19
CA HIS A 50 8.05 7.85 -9.15
C HIS A 50 7.24 8.39 -7.97
N LEU A 51 6.07 8.98 -8.21
CA LEU A 51 5.28 9.65 -7.17
C LEU A 51 4.33 8.70 -6.46
N VAL A 52 3.62 7.84 -7.20
CA VAL A 52 2.68 6.86 -6.62
C VAL A 52 3.28 6.04 -5.46
N PRO A 53 4.49 5.46 -5.57
CA PRO A 53 5.03 4.68 -4.46
C PRO A 53 5.32 5.53 -3.21
N LEU A 54 5.65 6.82 -3.37
CA LEU A 54 5.84 7.74 -2.24
C LEU A 54 4.50 8.08 -1.56
N VAL A 55 3.45 8.30 -2.35
CA VAL A 55 2.10 8.55 -1.84
C VAL A 55 1.60 7.34 -1.04
N ILE A 56 1.78 6.13 -1.58
CA ILE A 56 1.40 4.89 -0.88
C ILE A 56 2.17 4.74 0.44
N GLU A 57 3.47 5.03 0.45
CA GLU A 57 4.28 5.02 1.67
C GLU A 57 3.73 5.97 2.74
N VAL A 58 3.44 7.22 2.37
CA VAL A 58 2.86 8.23 3.27
C VAL A 58 1.47 7.83 3.77
N MET A 59 0.62 7.28 2.90
CA MET A 59 -0.70 6.75 3.30
C MET A 59 -0.56 5.63 4.33
N PHE A 60 0.34 4.69 4.11
CA PHE A 60 0.54 3.58 5.05
C PHE A 60 1.04 4.05 6.42
N ASP A 61 1.92 5.05 6.44
CA ASP A 61 2.46 5.65 7.64
C ASP A 61 1.42 6.47 8.42
N SER A 62 0.42 7.02 7.72
CA SER A 62 -0.65 7.85 8.30
C SER A 62 -1.88 7.06 8.78
N LEU A 63 -1.97 5.75 8.49
CA LEU A 63 -3.07 4.88 8.96
C LEU A 63 -3.29 4.91 10.49
N VAL A 64 -2.23 5.18 11.27
CA VAL A 64 -2.35 5.36 12.73
C VAL A 64 -1.83 6.73 13.11
N HIS A 65 -2.74 7.61 13.50
CA HIS A 65 -2.39 8.96 13.92
C HIS A 65 -1.63 8.94 15.26
N PRO A 66 -0.51 9.68 15.43
CA PRO A 66 0.27 9.71 16.67
C PRO A 66 -0.53 10.11 17.92
N GLY A 67 -1.63 10.85 17.74
CA GLY A 67 -2.53 11.22 18.83
C GLY A 67 -3.21 10.03 19.51
N VAL A 68 -3.37 8.89 18.83
CA VAL A 68 -3.95 7.67 19.42
C VAL A 68 -3.07 7.15 20.56
N TYR A 69 -1.74 7.14 20.36
CA TYR A 69 -0.80 6.71 21.41
C TYR A 69 -0.89 7.59 22.66
N ARG A 70 -1.10 8.90 22.49
CA ARG A 70 -1.27 9.82 23.64
C ARG A 70 -2.51 9.50 24.47
N ARG A 71 -3.59 9.02 23.84
CA ARG A 71 -4.84 8.66 24.54
C ARG A 71 -4.68 7.44 25.45
N VAL A 72 -3.69 6.59 25.20
CA VAL A 72 -3.38 5.41 26.02
C VAL A 72 -2.13 5.61 26.90
N GLY A 73 -1.73 6.87 27.13
CA GLY A 73 -0.61 7.23 28.02
C GLY A 73 0.79 7.07 27.41
N LEU A 74 0.91 6.80 26.10
CA LEU A 74 2.19 6.66 25.42
C LEU A 74 2.65 7.98 24.78
N ALA A 75 3.96 8.16 24.64
CA ALA A 75 4.54 9.32 23.96
C ALA A 75 4.16 9.31 22.46
N GLY A 76 3.38 10.28 21.99
CA GLY A 76 2.76 10.28 20.65
C GLY A 76 3.73 10.02 19.48
N TRP A 77 4.53 11.01 19.13
CA TRP A 77 5.46 10.91 17.99
C TRP A 77 6.59 9.93 18.21
N ALA A 78 7.14 9.85 19.43
CA ALA A 78 8.22 8.93 19.75
C ALA A 78 7.78 7.46 19.59
N THR A 79 6.58 7.11 20.05
CA THR A 79 6.00 5.77 19.87
C THR A 79 5.71 5.51 18.40
N TRP A 80 5.12 6.48 17.70
CA TRP A 80 4.84 6.35 16.27
C TRP A 80 6.11 6.01 15.46
N TRP A 81 7.23 6.72 15.71
CA TRP A 81 8.50 6.43 15.02
C TRP A 81 9.04 5.03 15.31
N LYS A 82 8.90 4.55 16.55
CA LYS A 82 9.29 3.18 16.94
C LYS A 82 8.41 2.14 16.23
N VAL A 83 7.09 2.33 16.24
CA VAL A 83 6.13 1.40 15.60
C VAL A 83 6.31 1.37 14.09
N LYS A 84 6.50 2.54 13.44
CA LYS A 84 6.75 2.65 12.00
C LYS A 84 7.93 1.78 11.54
N ARG A 85 8.97 1.69 12.36
CA ARG A 85 10.19 0.90 12.08
C ARG A 85 10.12 -0.55 12.58
N SER A 86 9.02 -0.95 13.23
CA SER A 86 8.91 -2.31 13.75
C SER A 86 8.86 -3.34 12.61
N PRO A 87 9.46 -4.54 12.78
CA PRO A 87 9.47 -5.57 11.74
C PRO A 87 8.06 -5.93 11.25
N ARG A 88 7.08 -6.02 12.17
CA ARG A 88 5.68 -6.30 11.83
C ARG A 88 5.05 -5.22 10.97
N ARG A 89 5.32 -3.93 11.26
CA ARG A 89 4.78 -2.83 10.46
C ARG A 89 5.43 -2.77 9.08
N LEU A 90 6.73 -3.03 9.00
CA LEU A 90 7.45 -3.09 7.73
C LEU A 90 6.99 -4.27 6.87
N ALA A 91 6.80 -5.46 7.44
CA ALA A 91 6.29 -6.63 6.73
C ALA A 91 4.92 -6.35 6.09
N LEU A 92 3.99 -5.75 6.84
CA LEU A 92 2.69 -5.33 6.31
C LEU A 92 2.83 -4.27 5.20
N ARG A 93 3.73 -3.31 5.38
CA ARG A 93 4.01 -2.26 4.38
C ARG A 93 4.59 -2.85 3.09
N TYR A 94 5.39 -3.91 3.17
CA TYR A 94 5.97 -4.56 2.01
C TYR A 94 4.94 -5.41 1.25
N GLN A 95 4.06 -6.09 1.99
CA GLN A 95 3.05 -6.97 1.39
C GLN A 95 1.87 -6.20 0.76
N ALA A 96 1.36 -5.17 1.44
CA ALA A 96 0.14 -4.47 1.01
C ALA A 96 0.19 -3.86 -0.41
N PRO A 97 1.29 -3.23 -0.86
CA PRO A 97 1.37 -2.62 -2.19
C PRO A 97 1.75 -3.59 -3.30
N THR A 98 2.05 -4.86 -3.01
CA THR A 98 2.45 -5.86 -4.02
C THR A 98 1.43 -6.02 -5.15
N PRO A 99 0.11 -6.17 -4.89
CA PRO A 99 -0.88 -6.29 -5.96
C PRO A 99 -0.95 -5.04 -6.86
N VAL A 100 -0.68 -3.86 -6.30
CA VAL A 100 -0.64 -2.60 -7.06
C VAL A 100 0.57 -2.58 -7.99
N LEU A 101 1.73 -3.04 -7.51
CA LEU A 101 2.93 -3.17 -8.32
C LEU A 101 2.73 -4.18 -9.47
N GLU A 102 2.13 -5.33 -9.19
CA GLU A 102 1.81 -6.37 -10.17
C GLU A 102 0.86 -5.84 -11.25
N ALA A 103 -0.21 -5.15 -10.86
CA ALA A 103 -1.14 -4.53 -11.80
C ALA A 103 -0.44 -3.48 -12.68
N ALA A 104 0.43 -2.65 -12.09
CA ALA A 104 1.21 -1.66 -12.84
C ALA A 104 2.20 -2.32 -13.83
N LEU A 105 2.82 -3.44 -13.45
CA LEU A 105 3.66 -4.24 -14.33
C LEU A 105 2.87 -4.82 -15.50
N ALA A 106 1.74 -5.48 -15.22
CA ALA A 106 0.87 -6.08 -16.22
C ALA A 106 0.32 -5.04 -17.22
N ALA A 107 0.01 -3.84 -16.73
CA ALA A 107 -0.45 -2.73 -17.56
C ALA A 107 0.69 -1.99 -18.30
N GLY A 108 1.94 -2.43 -18.17
CA GLY A 108 3.08 -1.88 -18.91
C GLY A 108 3.57 -0.51 -18.41
N ALA A 109 3.28 -0.14 -17.16
CA ALA A 109 3.61 1.16 -16.58
C ALA A 109 5.11 1.51 -16.63
N PHE A 110 5.99 0.49 -16.65
CA PHE A 110 7.45 0.67 -16.61
C PHE A 110 8.14 0.55 -17.97
N GLY A 111 7.38 0.42 -19.06
CA GLY A 111 7.89 0.32 -20.43
C GLY A 111 8.44 -1.07 -20.80
N ARG A 112 8.94 -1.21 -22.03
CA ARG A 112 9.30 -2.51 -22.66
C ARG A 112 10.33 -3.36 -21.91
N ARG A 113 11.18 -2.76 -21.07
CA ARG A 113 12.20 -3.47 -20.29
C ARG A 113 11.69 -3.97 -18.92
N GLY A 114 10.46 -3.65 -18.52
CA GLY A 114 9.86 -4.11 -17.27
C GLY A 114 10.60 -3.71 -15.98
N ARG A 115 11.60 -2.82 -16.04
CA ARG A 115 12.48 -2.53 -14.91
C ARG A 115 11.74 -1.76 -13.83
N VAL A 116 11.48 -2.42 -12.70
CA VAL A 116 10.85 -1.84 -11.51
C VAL A 116 11.72 -0.71 -10.93
N PRO A 117 11.18 0.51 -10.77
CA PRO A 117 11.91 1.64 -10.19
C PRO A 117 12.39 1.37 -8.75
N ARG A 118 13.45 2.07 -8.32
CA ARG A 118 13.98 1.95 -6.96
C ARG A 118 12.98 2.36 -5.88
N SER A 119 12.10 3.33 -6.17
CA SER A 119 11.00 3.74 -5.27
C SER A 119 10.05 2.58 -5.01
N TRP A 120 9.59 1.92 -6.07
CA TRP A 120 8.74 0.72 -5.97
C TRP A 120 9.42 -0.43 -5.25
N ARG A 121 10.68 -0.75 -5.57
CA ARG A 121 11.43 -1.81 -4.86
C ARG A 121 11.57 -1.54 -3.36
N ARG A 122 11.81 -0.28 -2.97
CA ARG A 122 11.87 0.12 -1.54
C ARG A 122 10.50 0.00 -0.86
N LEU A 123 9.43 0.32 -1.58
CA LEU A 123 8.06 0.23 -1.06
C LEU A 123 7.66 -1.22 -0.78
N VAL A 124 7.98 -2.17 -1.68
CA VAL A 124 7.63 -3.60 -1.53
C VAL A 124 8.71 -4.44 -0.84
N GLY A 125 9.83 -3.84 -0.40
CA GLY A 125 10.91 -4.56 0.29
C GLY A 125 11.83 -5.41 -0.60
N ALA A 126 11.66 -5.40 -1.93
CA ALA A 126 12.41 -6.21 -2.91
C ALA A 126 13.89 -5.78 -3.12
N GLY A 127 14.54 -5.22 -2.10
CA GLY A 127 15.95 -4.84 -2.10
C GLY A 127 16.64 -5.11 -0.77
N CYS A 128 16.02 -5.86 0.14
CA CYS A 128 16.58 -6.24 1.43
C CYS A 128 17.12 -7.68 1.50
N ASP A 129 16.93 -8.48 0.45
CA ASP A 129 17.51 -9.84 0.36
C ASP A 129 18.86 -9.79 -0.36
N SER A 130 19.87 -9.21 0.28
CA SER A 130 21.30 -9.35 -0.08
C SER A 130 22.19 -8.96 1.10
N SER A 131 22.21 -9.74 2.18
CA SER A 131 23.30 -9.80 3.17
C SER A 131 23.13 -11.05 4.02
#